data_AF-A0A149V9I8-F1
#
_entry.id   AF-A0A149V9I8-F1
#
_cell.length_a   1.000
_cell.length_b   1.000
_cell.length_c   1.000
_cell.angle_alpha   90.00
_cell.angle_beta   90.00
_cell.angle_gamma   90.00
#
_symmetry.space_group_name_H-M   'P 1'
#
loop_
_entity.id
_entity.type
_entity.pdbx_description
1 polymer ?
#
loop_
_entity_poly.entity_id
_entity_poly.type
_entity_poly.pdbx_seq_one_letter_code
_entity_poly.pdbx_strand_id
1 'polypeptide(L)'
;MSAVMPFSFEEHAVRALTREGEPWFVLADVCGVLDITNSRNVTDRMDDDEKGVHTVDTLGGPQEMSIINESGLYNLIFTSRKPEARRFRKWVTGEVLPAIRKTGSYGLPTTAQEWFNRFARILCLWDALGEDAARTEWKALGPLSPMPRKQGVRLLMEAALDLPPGVLPPEGNAAGVSEKRRISARHNGALGGRPRNGETAQQAQARRFHMVDKEITPSPDGSNAVVVTYATHERA
;
A
#
# COMPACT_ATOMS: atom_id res chain seq x y z
N MET A 1 15.33 -19.79 -17.40
CA MET A 1 14.58 -18.59 -17.83
C MET A 1 14.58 -17.62 -16.66
N SER A 2 15.39 -16.57 -16.71
CA SER A 2 15.42 -15.55 -15.66
C SER A 2 14.36 -14.50 -16.02
N ALA A 3 13.31 -14.39 -15.20
CA ALA A 3 12.29 -13.38 -15.38
C ALA A 3 12.88 -12.00 -15.07
N VAL A 4 13.02 -11.16 -16.10
CA VAL A 4 13.41 -9.76 -15.93
C VAL A 4 12.20 -9.01 -15.39
N MET A 5 12.31 -8.44 -14.18
CA MET A 5 11.25 -7.60 -13.61
C MET A 5 11.53 -6.14 -13.98
N PRO A 6 10.64 -5.46 -14.72
CA PRO A 6 10.78 -4.03 -14.98
C PRO A 6 10.44 -3.23 -13.73
N PHE A 7 11.39 -2.45 -13.21
CA PHE A 7 11.16 -1.46 -12.17
C PHE A 7 10.89 -0.10 -12.84
N SER A 8 9.86 0.63 -12.43
CA SER A 8 9.52 1.94 -13.01
C SER A 8 9.98 3.06 -12.08
N PHE A 9 10.89 3.91 -12.54
CA PHE A 9 11.29 5.15 -11.86
C PHE A 9 10.92 6.35 -12.72
N GLU A 10 9.99 7.20 -12.25
CA GLU A 10 9.56 8.43 -12.93
C GLU A 10 9.38 8.23 -14.46
N GLU A 11 8.55 7.24 -14.84
CA GLU A 11 8.23 6.82 -16.23
C GLU A 11 9.31 6.07 -17.01
N HIS A 12 10.46 5.79 -16.41
CA HIS A 12 11.52 5.02 -17.05
C HIS A 12 11.55 3.58 -16.54
N ALA A 13 11.45 2.63 -17.46
CA ALA A 13 11.59 1.22 -17.15
C ALA A 13 13.08 0.85 -17.04
N VAL A 14 13.47 0.34 -15.88
CA VAL A 14 14.78 -0.27 -15.62
C VAL A 14 14.61 -1.77 -15.52
N ARG A 15 15.29 -2.53 -16.37
CA ARG A 15 15.30 -3.99 -16.29
C ARG A 15 16.14 -4.45 -15.11
N ALA A 16 15.56 -5.29 -14.26
CA ALA A 16 16.23 -5.93 -13.14
C ALA A 16 16.17 -7.46 -13.25
N LEU A 17 17.21 -8.12 -12.75
CA LEU A 17 17.33 -9.57 -12.63
C LEU A 17 17.79 -9.94 -11.22
N THR A 18 17.40 -11.11 -10.75
CA THR A 18 17.85 -11.64 -9.46
C THR A 18 19.02 -12.59 -9.67
N ARG A 19 20.15 -12.32 -9.01
CA ARG A 19 21.34 -13.18 -9.01
C ARG A 19 21.78 -13.37 -7.57
N GLU A 20 21.88 -14.64 -7.15
CA GLU A 20 22.29 -15.01 -5.78
C GLU A 20 21.41 -14.41 -4.68
N GLY A 21 20.12 -14.16 -4.99
CA GLY A 21 19.17 -13.53 -4.05
C GLY A 21 19.20 -12.00 -4.07
N GLU A 22 20.19 -11.40 -4.72
CA GLU A 22 20.36 -9.95 -4.80
C GLU A 22 19.86 -9.38 -6.13
N PRO A 23 19.36 -8.13 -6.16
CA PRO A 23 18.95 -7.46 -7.37
C PRO A 23 20.15 -6.94 -8.16
N TRP A 24 20.10 -7.16 -9.48
CA TRP A 24 21.04 -6.63 -10.46
C TRP A 24 20.27 -5.88 -11.54
N PHE A 25 20.82 -4.77 -12.01
CA PHE A 25 20.16 -3.84 -12.92
C PHE A 25 20.92 -3.75 -14.23
N VAL A 26 20.20 -3.68 -15.36
CA VAL A 26 20.83 -3.45 -16.66
C VAL A 26 21.42 -2.05 -16.71
N LEU A 27 22.75 -1.95 -16.88
CA LEU A 27 23.48 -0.69 -16.82
C LEU A 27 23.00 0.31 -17.88
N ALA A 28 22.70 -0.17 -19.08
CA ALA A 28 22.24 0.68 -20.18
C ALA A 28 20.96 1.45 -19.81
N ASP A 29 20.02 0.80 -19.13
CA ASP A 29 18.76 1.40 -18.72
C ASP A 29 19.01 2.45 -17.63
N VAL A 30 19.84 2.12 -16.64
CA VAL A 30 20.24 3.05 -15.56
C VAL A 30 20.95 4.28 -16.12
N CYS A 31 21.87 4.09 -17.08
CA CYS A 31 22.52 5.20 -17.77
C CYS A 31 21.52 6.07 -18.53
N GLY A 32 20.50 5.46 -19.16
CA GLY A 32 19.41 6.17 -19.81
C GLY A 32 18.62 7.05 -18.83
N VAL A 33 18.27 6.51 -17.65
CA VAL A 33 17.57 7.27 -16.59
C VAL A 33 18.42 8.44 -16.09
N LEU A 34 19.73 8.24 -15.94
CA LEU A 34 20.64 9.23 -15.35
C LEU A 34 21.23 10.20 -16.38
N ASP A 35 20.82 10.15 -17.65
CA ASP A 35 21.40 10.89 -18.79
C ASP A 35 22.92 10.73 -18.92
N ILE A 36 23.43 9.53 -18.63
CA ILE A 36 24.85 9.20 -18.75
C ILE A 36 25.10 8.71 -20.18
N THR A 37 25.69 9.58 -21.01
CA THR A 37 25.86 9.33 -22.45
C THR A 37 26.88 8.24 -22.79
N ASN A 38 27.87 7.99 -21.91
CA ASN A 38 28.93 7.02 -22.17
C ASN A 38 28.98 5.95 -21.09
N SER A 39 28.19 4.89 -21.27
CA SER A 39 28.12 3.74 -20.37
C SER A 39 29.42 2.92 -20.28
N ARG A 40 30.27 2.89 -21.33
CA ARG A 40 31.58 2.22 -21.26
C ARG A 40 32.54 2.89 -20.28
N ASN A 41 32.53 4.22 -20.23
CA ASN A 41 33.32 4.96 -19.24
C ASN A 41 32.82 4.68 -17.80
N VAL A 42 31.55 4.29 -17.66
CA VAL A 42 30.97 3.94 -16.36
C VAL A 42 31.49 2.60 -15.86
N THR A 43 31.58 1.56 -16.71
CA THR A 43 32.09 0.24 -16.29
C THR A 43 33.56 0.28 -15.88
N ASP A 44 34.36 1.16 -16.48
CA ASP A 44 35.81 1.24 -16.23
C ASP A 44 36.16 1.85 -14.87
N ARG A 45 35.26 2.69 -14.33
CA ARG A 45 35.42 3.36 -13.03
C ARG A 45 34.71 2.65 -11.87
N MET A 46 34.02 1.55 -12.15
CA MET A 46 33.32 0.74 -11.15
C MET A 46 34.20 -0.39 -10.67
N ASP A 47 34.09 -0.70 -9.39
CA ASP A 47 34.78 -1.83 -8.80
C ASP A 47 34.27 -3.15 -9.39
N ASP A 48 35.11 -4.18 -9.40
CA ASP A 48 34.82 -5.43 -10.10
C ASP A 48 33.67 -6.22 -9.45
N ASP A 49 33.36 -5.97 -8.18
CA ASP A 49 32.23 -6.53 -7.45
C ASP A 49 30.91 -5.79 -7.72
N GLU A 50 30.97 -4.55 -8.22
CA GLU A 50 29.78 -3.75 -8.54
C GLU A 50 29.20 -4.04 -9.94
N LYS A 51 29.95 -4.73 -10.79
CA LYS A 51 29.63 -4.93 -12.22
C LYS A 51 29.68 -6.39 -12.65
N GLY A 52 28.96 -6.70 -13.72
CA GLY A 52 28.95 -8.03 -14.32
C GLY A 52 28.41 -8.02 -15.74
N VAL A 53 28.39 -9.20 -16.35
CA VAL A 53 27.76 -9.42 -17.67
C VAL A 53 26.71 -10.50 -17.53
N HIS A 54 25.56 -10.30 -18.15
CA HIS A 54 24.48 -11.29 -18.18
C HIS A 54 23.84 -11.31 -19.57
N THR A 55 23.55 -12.52 -20.06
CA THR A 55 22.82 -12.71 -21.31
C THR A 55 21.34 -12.46 -21.07
N VAL A 56 20.78 -11.47 -21.74
CA VAL A 56 19.37 -11.11 -21.63
C VAL A 56 18.72 -11.34 -22.99
N ASP A 57 17.56 -12.00 -22.99
CA ASP A 57 16.79 -12.20 -24.21
C ASP A 57 16.14 -10.88 -24.64
N THR A 58 16.47 -10.43 -25.84
CA THR A 58 15.91 -9.23 -26.46
C THR A 58 15.11 -9.58 -27.71
N LEU A 59 14.39 -8.62 -28.27
CA LEU A 59 13.69 -8.78 -29.56
C LEU A 59 14.65 -9.16 -30.72
N GLY A 60 15.95 -8.84 -30.59
CA GLY A 60 16.99 -9.23 -31.54
C GLY A 60 17.70 -10.54 -31.21
N GLY A 61 17.22 -11.30 -30.22
CA GLY A 61 17.86 -12.52 -29.71
C GLY A 61 18.63 -12.29 -28.40
N PRO A 62 19.34 -13.34 -27.91
CA PRO A 62 20.14 -13.26 -26.69
C PRO A 62 21.31 -12.29 -26.87
N GLN A 63 21.40 -11.30 -25.99
CA GLN A 63 22.47 -10.30 -26.00
C GLN A 63 23.17 -10.24 -24.65
N GLU A 64 24.50 -10.18 -24.67
CA GLU A 64 25.29 -9.91 -23.47
C GLU A 64 25.17 -8.43 -23.10
N MET A 65 24.69 -8.16 -21.88
CA MET A 65 24.55 -6.80 -21.36
C MET A 65 25.30 -6.64 -20.05
N SER A 66 25.91 -5.47 -19.88
CA SER A 66 26.50 -5.08 -18.61
C SER A 66 25.41 -4.84 -17.58
N ILE A 67 25.61 -5.41 -16.40
CA ILE A 67 24.71 -5.32 -15.26
C ILE A 67 25.47 -4.78 -14.06
N ILE A 68 24.76 -4.11 -13.15
CA ILE A 68 25.32 -3.57 -11.92
C ILE A 68 24.49 -4.00 -10.73
N ASN A 69 25.12 -4.21 -9.58
CA ASN A 69 24.41 -4.51 -8.34
C ASN A 69 23.88 -3.20 -7.69
N GLU A 70 23.27 -3.34 -6.52
CA GLU A 70 22.72 -2.21 -5.77
C GLU A 70 23.80 -1.19 -5.33
N SER A 71 25.00 -1.64 -4.96
CA SER A 71 26.13 -0.75 -4.64
C SER A 71 26.50 0.13 -5.83
N GLY A 72 26.70 -0.50 -6.99
CA GLY A 72 26.99 0.20 -8.24
C GLY A 72 25.89 1.18 -8.64
N LEU A 73 24.62 0.80 -8.46
CA LEU A 73 23.48 1.69 -8.70
C LEU A 73 23.57 2.95 -7.81
N TYR A 74 23.80 2.79 -6.51
CA TYR A 74 23.91 3.93 -5.60
C TYR A 74 25.12 4.82 -5.89
N ASN A 75 26.25 4.23 -6.28
CA ASN A 75 27.43 4.97 -6.73
C ASN A 75 27.09 5.92 -7.90
N LEU A 76 26.36 5.42 -8.91
CA LEU A 76 25.92 6.23 -10.05
C LEU A 76 24.92 7.32 -9.66
N ILE A 77 23.95 7.01 -8.79
CA ILE A 77 22.97 8.00 -8.34
C ILE A 77 23.66 9.11 -7.54
N PHE A 78 24.60 8.77 -6.65
CA PHE A 78 25.24 9.75 -5.77
C PHE A 78 26.20 10.68 -6.49
N THR A 79 26.79 10.23 -7.59
CA THR A 79 27.67 11.01 -8.48
C THR A 79 26.91 11.78 -9.56
N SER A 80 25.63 11.47 -9.80
CA SER A 80 24.82 12.12 -10.82
C SER A 80 24.54 13.60 -10.53
N ARG A 81 24.45 14.38 -11.61
CA ARG A 81 24.09 15.81 -11.57
C ARG A 81 22.60 16.07 -11.79
N LYS A 82 21.81 15.05 -12.15
CA LYS A 82 20.36 15.19 -12.38
C LYS A 82 19.64 15.67 -11.11
N PRO A 83 18.65 16.59 -11.23
CA PRO A 83 17.84 17.03 -10.11
C PRO A 83 17.21 15.87 -9.33
N GLU A 84 16.73 14.85 -10.04
CA GLU A 84 16.08 13.63 -9.52
C GLU A 84 17.03 12.87 -8.59
N ALA A 85 18.23 12.57 -9.09
CA ALA A 85 19.29 11.91 -8.34
C ALA A 85 19.73 12.73 -7.13
N ARG A 86 19.78 14.07 -7.25
CA ARG A 86 20.06 14.96 -6.12
C ARG A 86 18.95 14.93 -5.06
N ARG A 87 17.67 14.86 -5.46
CA ARG A 87 16.54 14.70 -4.52
C ARG A 87 16.66 13.39 -3.77
N PHE A 88 16.89 12.29 -4.48
CA PHE A 88 17.10 10.98 -3.89
C PHE A 88 18.27 10.97 -2.91
N ARG A 89 19.45 11.44 -3.33
CA ARG A 89 20.64 11.53 -2.46
C ARG A 89 20.37 12.35 -1.20
N LYS A 90 19.71 13.52 -1.32
CA LYS A 90 19.34 14.35 -0.17
C LYS A 90 18.39 13.63 0.79
N TRP A 91 17.39 12.95 0.25
CA TRP A 91 16.46 12.15 1.06
C TRP A 91 17.18 11.00 1.78
N VAL A 92 18.01 10.22 1.07
CA VAL A 92 18.78 9.13 1.69
C VAL A 92 19.71 9.64 2.79
N THR A 93 20.49 10.67 2.52
CA THR A 93 21.47 11.22 3.48
C THR A 93 20.87 12.04 4.62
N GLY A 94 19.72 12.69 4.39
CA GLY A 94 19.09 13.57 5.37
C GLY A 94 18.00 12.90 6.21
N GLU A 95 17.39 11.84 5.71
CA GLU A 95 16.25 11.16 6.35
C GLU A 95 16.56 9.69 6.62
N VAL A 96 16.86 8.92 5.58
CA VAL A 96 17.03 7.46 5.66
C VAL A 96 18.19 7.07 6.57
N LEU A 97 19.42 7.47 6.22
CA LEU A 97 20.62 7.11 6.97
C LEU A 97 20.59 7.65 8.41
N PRO A 98 20.17 8.91 8.66
CA PRO A 98 20.01 9.39 10.03
C PRO A 98 18.96 8.62 10.84
N ALA A 99 17.86 8.18 10.22
CA ALA A 99 16.89 7.33 10.88
C ALA A 99 17.51 5.99 11.24
N ILE A 100 18.08 5.25 10.27
CA ILE A 100 18.74 3.96 10.53
C ILE A 100 19.81 4.09 11.62
N ARG A 101 20.65 5.13 11.58
CA ARG A 101 21.68 5.35 12.61
C ARG A 101 21.08 5.56 14.02
N LYS A 102 19.93 6.22 14.12
CA LYS A 102 19.27 6.53 15.40
C LYS A 102 18.42 5.38 15.95
N THR A 103 17.73 4.66 15.07
CA THR A 103 16.71 3.67 15.45
C THR A 103 17.08 2.23 15.11
N GLY A 104 18.13 2.01 14.32
CA GLY A 104 18.53 0.71 13.81
C GLY A 104 17.74 0.24 12.58
N SER A 105 16.75 1.00 12.11
CA SER A 105 15.89 0.62 10.99
C SER A 105 15.24 1.82 10.30
N TYR A 106 14.86 1.65 9.03
CA TYR A 106 14.06 2.60 8.25
C TYR A 106 13.07 1.83 7.41
N GLY A 107 11.77 2.09 7.61
CA GLY A 107 10.70 1.37 6.93
C GLY A 107 9.50 1.12 7.82
N LEU A 108 8.50 0.45 7.25
CA LEU A 108 7.34 -0.01 7.99
C LEU A 108 7.72 -1.16 8.92
N PRO A 109 6.95 -1.39 10.00
CA PRO A 109 7.06 -2.61 10.79
C PRO A 109 7.09 -3.85 9.90
N THR A 110 8.08 -4.72 10.10
CA THR A 110 8.25 -5.94 9.28
C THR A 110 7.63 -7.16 9.93
N THR A 111 7.24 -7.05 11.21
CA THR A 111 6.60 -8.14 11.95
C THR A 111 5.19 -7.79 12.40
N ALA A 112 4.36 -8.83 12.47
CA ALA A 112 3.03 -8.83 13.09
C ALA A 112 3.02 -8.17 14.49
N GLN A 113 4.02 -8.51 15.32
CA GLN A 113 4.14 -7.97 16.67
C GLN A 113 4.46 -6.47 16.70
N GLU A 114 5.33 -5.99 15.81
CA GLU A 114 5.62 -4.56 15.72
C GLU A 114 4.39 -3.77 15.23
N TRP A 115 3.64 -4.31 14.27
CA TRP A 115 2.37 -3.73 13.85
C TRP A 115 1.38 -3.63 14.99
N PHE A 116 1.19 -4.72 15.74
CA PHE A 116 0.35 -4.74 16.94
C PHE A 116 0.76 -3.65 17.93
N ASN A 117 2.05 -3.59 18.28
CA ASN A 117 2.57 -2.61 19.23
C ASN A 117 2.34 -1.16 18.77
N ARG A 118 2.49 -0.90 17.47
CA ARG A 118 2.23 0.43 16.88
C ARG A 118 0.76 0.81 16.98
N PHE A 119 -0.15 -0.08 16.59
CA PHE A 119 -1.60 0.18 16.70
C PHE A 119 -2.05 0.31 18.16
N ALA A 120 -1.51 -0.50 19.07
CA ALA A 120 -1.76 -0.40 20.51
C ALA A 120 -1.35 0.97 21.06
N ARG A 121 -0.17 1.45 20.66
CA ARG A 121 0.30 2.79 21.05
C ARG A 121 -0.62 3.88 20.52
N ILE A 122 -1.08 3.79 19.27
CA ILE A 122 -2.01 4.77 18.68
C ILE A 122 -3.34 4.79 19.44
N LEU A 123 -3.90 3.63 19.77
CA LEU A 123 -5.13 3.54 20.58
C LEU A 123 -4.93 4.12 21.97
N CYS A 124 -3.83 3.78 22.64
CA CYS A 124 -3.49 4.30 23.96
C CYS A 124 -3.36 5.84 23.95
N LEU A 125 -2.69 6.41 22.95
CA LEU A 125 -2.60 7.86 22.78
C LEU A 125 -3.95 8.50 22.46
N TRP A 126 -4.80 7.81 21.69
CA TRP A 126 -6.16 8.27 21.43
C TRP A 126 -6.95 8.36 22.74
N ASP A 127 -6.90 7.32 23.57
CA ASP A 127 -7.60 7.26 24.85
C ASP A 127 -7.07 8.28 25.86
N ALA A 128 -5.75 8.45 25.94
CA ALA A 128 -5.12 9.30 26.95
C ALA A 128 -5.08 10.79 26.57
N LEU A 129 -4.85 11.11 25.30
CA LEU A 129 -4.54 12.47 24.82
C LEU A 129 -5.46 12.96 23.69
N GLY A 130 -6.37 12.11 23.21
CA GLY A 130 -7.32 12.45 22.16
C GLY A 130 -6.82 12.15 20.74
N GLU A 131 -7.68 12.44 19.77
CA GLU A 131 -7.51 12.03 18.37
C GLU A 131 -6.30 12.69 17.69
N ASP A 132 -5.94 13.93 18.04
CA ASP A 132 -4.82 14.64 17.43
C ASP A 132 -3.46 14.00 17.74
N ALA A 133 -3.29 13.48 18.97
CA ALA A 133 -2.11 12.74 19.36
C ALA A 133 -2.00 11.41 18.59
N ALA A 134 -3.12 10.70 18.45
CA ALA A 134 -3.21 9.48 17.64
C ALA A 134 -2.90 9.76 16.15
N ARG A 135 -3.44 10.85 15.59
CA ARG A 135 -3.16 11.28 14.20
C ARG A 135 -1.68 11.59 13.98
N THR A 136 -1.02 12.16 14.97
CA THR A 136 0.41 12.47 14.90
C THR A 136 1.24 11.19 14.81
N GLU A 137 0.96 10.20 15.65
CA GLU A 137 1.63 8.90 15.56
C GLU A 137 1.24 8.10 14.31
N TRP A 138 0.00 8.19 13.86
CA TRP A 138 -0.41 7.55 12.61
C TRP A 138 0.37 8.08 11.40
N LYS A 139 0.60 9.39 11.32
CA LYS A 139 1.43 9.99 10.26
C LYS A 139 2.87 9.47 10.29
N ALA A 140 3.38 9.13 11.48
CA ALA A 140 4.70 8.54 11.62
C ALA A 140 4.79 7.09 11.11
N LEU A 141 3.64 6.42 10.86
CA LEU A 141 3.60 5.13 10.15
C LEU A 141 3.79 5.26 8.63
N GLY A 142 3.92 6.47 8.07
CA GLY A 142 4.19 6.65 6.65
C GLY A 142 2.92 6.61 5.77
N PRO A 143 2.85 5.80 4.70
CA PRO A 143 1.88 5.96 3.60
C PRO A 143 0.43 5.57 3.95
N LEU A 144 0.12 5.14 5.16
CA LEU A 144 -1.21 4.63 5.56
C LEU A 144 -2.29 5.74 5.75
N SER A 145 -2.16 6.88 5.09
CA SER A 145 -3.11 8.01 5.20
C SER A 145 -4.33 7.82 4.27
N PRO A 146 -5.57 8.18 4.69
CA PRO A 146 -5.94 8.80 5.96
C PRO A 146 -6.13 7.79 7.11
N MET A 147 -5.87 8.24 8.34
CA MET A 147 -6.12 7.44 9.55
C MET A 147 -7.59 7.03 9.65
N PRO A 148 -7.91 5.73 9.84
CA PRO A 148 -9.27 5.28 10.06
C PRO A 148 -9.80 5.78 11.41
N ARG A 149 -11.11 5.62 11.64
CA ARG A 149 -11.68 5.85 12.98
C ARG A 149 -11.06 4.88 13.99
N LYS A 150 -11.14 5.22 15.28
CA LYS A 150 -10.58 4.43 16.39
C LYS A 150 -10.89 2.93 16.33
N GLN A 151 -12.14 2.57 16.02
CA GLN A 151 -12.55 1.18 15.81
C GLN A 151 -11.79 0.49 14.66
N GLY A 152 -11.47 1.22 13.59
CA GLY A 152 -10.66 0.70 12.48
C GLY A 152 -9.21 0.47 12.88
N VAL A 153 -8.61 1.37 13.66
CA VAL A 153 -7.25 1.17 14.22
C VAL A 153 -7.22 -0.09 15.10
N ARG A 154 -8.28 -0.32 15.86
CA ARG A 154 -8.43 -1.53 16.68
C ARG A 154 -8.54 -2.81 15.87
N LEU A 155 -9.30 -2.80 14.78
CA LEU A 155 -9.37 -3.95 13.87
C LEU A 155 -8.01 -4.26 13.25
N LEU A 156 -7.23 -3.24 12.89
CA LEU A 156 -5.87 -3.43 12.41
C LEU A 156 -4.94 -4.02 13.47
N MET A 157 -5.11 -3.60 14.73
CA MET A 157 -4.39 -4.20 15.86
C MET A 157 -4.75 -5.68 16.04
N GLU A 158 -6.04 -6.02 16.04
CA GLU A 158 -6.51 -7.41 16.15
C GLU A 158 -5.98 -8.25 14.98
N ALA A 159 -6.07 -7.75 13.75
CA ALA A 159 -5.58 -8.41 12.55
C ALA A 159 -4.06 -8.61 12.54
N ALA A 160 -3.29 -7.71 13.17
CA ALA A 160 -1.84 -7.82 13.18
C ALA A 160 -1.32 -9.10 13.85
N LEU A 161 -2.08 -9.70 14.78
CA LEU A 161 -1.74 -10.96 15.45
C LEU A 161 -2.76 -12.09 15.19
N ASP A 162 -3.53 -11.98 14.09
CA ASP A 162 -4.61 -12.93 13.77
C ASP A 162 -5.59 -13.16 14.94
N LEU A 163 -5.82 -12.12 15.77
CA LEU A 163 -6.72 -12.22 16.90
C LEU A 163 -8.17 -12.28 16.41
N PRO A 164 -9.02 -13.11 17.05
CA PRO A 164 -10.45 -13.11 16.77
C PRO A 164 -11.05 -11.70 16.97
N PRO A 165 -12.00 -11.29 16.12
CA PRO A 165 -12.64 -9.98 16.26
C PRO A 165 -13.30 -9.81 17.63
N GLY A 166 -13.03 -8.69 18.31
CA GLY A 166 -13.69 -8.37 19.58
C GLY A 166 -13.12 -9.05 20.82
N VAL A 167 -11.93 -9.65 20.74
CA VAL A 167 -11.19 -10.19 21.91
C VAL A 167 -10.80 -9.10 22.90
N LEU A 168 -10.54 -7.89 22.41
CA LEU A 168 -10.22 -6.76 23.28
C LEU A 168 -11.49 -6.27 24.00
N PRO A 169 -11.40 -5.68 25.21
CA PRO A 169 -12.55 -5.15 25.92
C PRO A 169 -13.18 -3.99 25.12
N PRO A 170 -14.53 -3.92 24.99
CA PRO A 170 -15.19 -2.84 24.25
C PRO A 170 -14.78 -1.48 24.83
N GLU A 171 -14.75 -0.44 23.98
CA GLU A 171 -14.43 0.90 24.47
C GLU A 171 -15.34 1.26 25.65
N GLY A 172 -14.72 1.71 26.74
CA GLY A 172 -15.41 2.05 27.97
C GLY A 172 -16.56 3.02 27.69
N ASN A 173 -17.76 2.64 28.16
CA ASN A 173 -19.07 3.22 27.90
C ASN A 173 -19.76 2.84 26.57
N ALA A 174 -20.05 1.55 26.41
CA ALA A 174 -21.27 1.10 25.73
C ALA A 174 -22.18 0.35 26.72
N ALA A 175 -22.72 1.08 27.71
CA ALA A 175 -23.88 0.61 28.43
C ALA A 175 -25.02 0.36 27.42
N GLY A 176 -25.31 -0.92 27.18
CA GLY A 176 -26.56 -1.37 26.56
C GLY A 176 -26.71 -1.13 25.06
N VAL A 177 -26.15 -2.00 24.22
CA VAL A 177 -26.76 -2.28 22.91
C VAL A 177 -26.92 -3.78 22.74
N SER A 178 -28.14 -4.25 23.01
CA SER A 178 -28.59 -5.62 22.82
C SER A 178 -28.36 -6.13 21.38
N GLU A 179 -27.80 -7.33 21.29
CA GLU A 179 -27.58 -8.18 20.11
C GLU A 179 -28.81 -8.25 19.16
N LYS A 180 -30.03 -8.04 19.67
CA LYS A 180 -31.29 -8.23 18.93
C LYS A 180 -31.63 -7.13 17.92
N ARG A 181 -30.88 -6.03 17.81
CA ARG A 181 -31.19 -4.94 16.84
C ARG A 181 -30.42 -4.99 15.51
N ARG A 182 -29.51 -5.95 15.29
CA ARG A 182 -28.47 -5.78 14.25
C ARG A 182 -28.78 -6.28 12.84
N ILE A 183 -29.81 -7.09 12.60
CA ILE A 183 -29.95 -7.74 11.27
C ILE A 183 -31.12 -7.21 10.43
N SER A 184 -32.26 -6.82 11.00
CA SER A 184 -33.42 -6.39 10.17
C SER A 184 -33.33 -4.94 9.66
N ALA A 185 -32.45 -4.10 10.22
CA ALA A 185 -32.43 -2.67 9.90
C ALA A 185 -31.46 -2.25 8.77
N ARG A 186 -30.51 -3.12 8.36
CA ARG A 186 -29.40 -2.68 7.48
C ARG A 186 -29.61 -2.89 5.98
N HIS A 187 -30.55 -3.73 5.54
CA HIS A 187 -30.79 -3.92 4.10
C HIS A 187 -31.82 -2.94 3.50
N ASN A 188 -32.69 -2.34 4.33
CA ASN A 188 -33.66 -1.33 3.87
C ASN A 188 -33.25 0.11 4.25
N GLY A 189 -32.10 0.28 4.89
CA GLY A 189 -31.60 1.56 5.37
C GLY A 189 -30.71 2.27 4.36
N ALA A 190 -31.30 3.17 3.58
CA ALA A 190 -30.62 4.27 2.87
C ALA A 190 -29.93 3.97 1.52
N LEU A 191 -30.64 3.36 0.57
CA LEU A 191 -30.41 3.63 -0.87
C LEU A 191 -31.31 4.76 -1.41
N GLY A 192 -31.83 5.61 -0.53
CA GLY A 192 -32.38 6.91 -0.93
C GLY A 192 -31.20 7.85 -1.21
N GLY A 193 -30.90 8.06 -2.49
CA GLY A 193 -29.81 8.94 -2.90
C GLY A 193 -30.00 10.39 -2.43
N ARG A 194 -28.90 11.13 -2.35
CA ARG A 194 -28.90 12.59 -2.15
C ARG A 194 -29.81 13.25 -3.21
N PRO A 195 -30.60 14.29 -2.88
CA PRO A 195 -31.49 14.93 -3.84
C PRO A 195 -30.70 15.36 -5.08
N ARG A 196 -31.24 15.08 -6.27
CA ARG A 196 -30.67 15.62 -7.52
C ARG A 196 -31.01 17.12 -7.61
N ASN A 197 -30.29 17.85 -8.46
CA ASN A 197 -30.56 19.28 -8.67
C ASN A 197 -32.01 19.48 -9.12
N GLY A 198 -32.79 20.23 -8.32
CA GLY A 198 -34.21 20.50 -8.55
C GLY A 198 -35.19 19.54 -7.84
N GLU A 199 -34.69 18.52 -7.13
CA GLU A 199 -35.51 17.55 -6.40
C GLU A 199 -35.61 17.92 -4.91
N THR A 200 -36.80 17.75 -4.33
CA THR A 200 -36.99 17.94 -2.88
C THR A 200 -36.54 16.70 -2.10
N ALA A 201 -36.17 16.87 -0.83
CA ALA A 201 -35.78 15.76 0.04
C ALA A 201 -36.87 14.67 0.16
N GLN A 202 -38.15 15.07 0.05
CA GLN A 202 -39.29 14.18 0.12
C GLN A 202 -39.43 13.31 -1.14
N GLN A 203 -39.15 13.88 -2.32
CA GLN A 203 -39.10 13.15 -3.60
C GLN A 203 -37.91 12.17 -3.65
N ALA A 204 -36.73 12.60 -3.17
CA ALA A 204 -35.56 11.74 -3.05
C ALA A 204 -35.81 10.55 -2.09
N GLN A 205 -36.60 10.77 -1.05
CA GLN A 205 -36.99 9.74 -0.08
C GLN A 205 -38.06 8.77 -0.62
N ALA A 206 -38.86 9.18 -1.61
CA ALA A 206 -39.84 8.31 -2.27
C ALA A 206 -39.19 7.31 -3.24
N ARG A 207 -37.99 7.61 -3.78
CA ARG A 207 -37.16 6.72 -4.63
C ARG A 207 -36.45 5.58 -3.87
N ARG A 208 -36.95 5.16 -2.70
CA ARG A 208 -36.30 4.09 -1.92
C ARG A 208 -36.31 2.79 -2.73
N PHE A 209 -35.12 2.34 -3.12
CA PHE A 209 -34.92 0.98 -3.63
C PHE A 209 -35.25 -0.01 -2.51
N HIS A 210 -36.16 -0.93 -2.78
CA HIS A 210 -36.41 -2.06 -1.91
C HIS A 210 -35.84 -3.31 -2.57
N MET A 211 -35.18 -4.16 -1.77
CA MET A 211 -34.74 -5.48 -2.24
C MET A 211 -35.99 -6.29 -2.56
N VAL A 212 -36.13 -6.74 -3.81
CA VAL A 212 -37.31 -7.49 -4.25
C VAL A 212 -37.03 -8.97 -4.26
N ASP A 213 -35.81 -9.38 -4.63
CA ASP A 213 -35.44 -10.77 -4.72
C ASP A 213 -33.96 -11.02 -4.36
N LYS A 214 -33.68 -12.22 -3.85
CA LYS A 214 -32.34 -12.68 -3.48
C LYS A 214 -32.20 -14.13 -3.90
N GLU A 215 -31.39 -14.38 -4.92
CA GLU A 215 -31.07 -15.71 -5.40
C GLU A 215 -29.66 -16.10 -4.95
N ILE A 216 -29.52 -17.33 -4.44
CA ILE A 216 -28.23 -17.88 -3.98
C ILE A 216 -27.90 -19.06 -4.87
N THR A 217 -26.83 -18.94 -5.65
CA THR A 217 -26.32 -20.03 -6.49
C THR A 217 -25.16 -20.72 -5.77
N PRO A 218 -25.34 -21.97 -5.30
CA PRO A 218 -24.28 -22.67 -4.59
C PRO A 218 -23.18 -23.12 -5.54
N SER A 219 -21.92 -22.95 -5.10
CA SER A 219 -20.73 -23.43 -5.82
C SER A 219 -20.13 -24.64 -5.09
N PRO A 220 -19.55 -25.63 -5.81
CA PRO A 220 -18.95 -26.82 -5.21
C PRO A 220 -17.76 -26.55 -4.28
N ASP A 221 -17.11 -25.39 -4.42
CA ASP A 221 -15.98 -24.94 -3.59
C ASP A 221 -16.42 -24.26 -2.28
N GLY A 222 -17.72 -24.21 -2.00
CA GLY A 222 -18.29 -23.58 -0.80
C GLY A 222 -18.43 -22.07 -0.90
N SER A 223 -18.04 -21.45 -2.03
CA SER A 223 -18.24 -20.02 -2.26
C SER A 223 -19.58 -19.77 -2.96
N ASN A 224 -20.63 -19.47 -2.21
CA ASN A 224 -21.95 -19.19 -2.79
C ASN A 224 -21.95 -17.82 -3.48
N ALA A 225 -22.40 -17.77 -4.75
CA ALA A 225 -22.70 -16.51 -5.41
C ALA A 225 -24.10 -16.03 -4.97
N VAL A 226 -24.21 -14.76 -4.58
CA VAL A 226 -25.48 -14.14 -4.17
C VAL A 226 -25.82 -13.03 -5.14
N VAL A 227 -26.93 -13.19 -5.86
CA VAL A 227 -27.47 -12.15 -6.75
C VAL A 227 -28.63 -11.46 -6.02
N VAL A 228 -28.55 -10.14 -5.89
CA VAL A 228 -29.58 -9.32 -5.22
C VAL A 228 -30.20 -8.38 -6.22
N THR A 229 -31.52 -8.49 -6.42
CA THR A 229 -32.27 -7.65 -7.35
C THR A 229 -33.06 -6.58 -6.58
N TYR A 230 -32.89 -5.32 -6.98
CA TYR A 230 -33.61 -4.17 -6.41
C TYR A 230 -34.60 -3.61 -7.44
N ALA A 231 -35.80 -3.22 -7.00
CA ALA A 231 -36.75 -2.48 -7.82
C ALA A 231 -37.29 -1.24 -7.09
N THR A 232 -37.76 -0.28 -7.89
CA THR A 232 -38.51 0.89 -7.43
C THR A 232 -39.96 0.70 -7.85
N HIS A 233 -40.86 0.36 -6.93
CA HIS A 233 -42.28 0.49 -7.19
C HIS A 233 -42.76 1.86 -6.70
N GLU A 234 -43.56 2.54 -7.50
CA GLU A 234 -44.44 3.59 -6.98
C GLU A 234 -45.46 2.91 -6.07
N ARG A 235 -45.55 3.36 -4.81
CA ARG A 235 -46.67 2.96 -3.94
C ARG A 235 -47.95 3.47 -4.60
N ALA A 236 -48.80 2.54 -5.05
CA ALA A 236 -50.22 2.81 -5.22
C ALA A 236 -50.88 3.05 -3.86
#